data_AF-A0A972MIQ9-F1
#
_entry.id   AF-A0A972MIQ9-F1
#
_cell.length_a   1.000
_cell.length_b   1.000
_cell.length_c   1.000
_cell.angle_alpha   90.00
_cell.angle_beta   90.00
_cell.angle_gamma   90.00
#
_symmetry.space_group_name_H-M   'P 1'
#
loop_
_entity.id
_entity.type
_entity.pdbx_description
1 polymer ?
#
loop_
_entity_poly.entity_id
_entity_poly.type
_entity_poly.pdbx_seq_one_letter_code
_entity_poly.pdbx_strand_id
1 'polypeptide(L)' 'MARPELVKNIPREERLPRLTPENEVILKTTKEIVVKFIEMGRCSPASFDEVFKQVFKTIKGTVSSE' A
#
# COMPACT_ATOMS: atom_id res chain seq x y z
N MET A 1 -27.57 -19.62 -8.61
CA MET A 1 -26.99 -20.05 -7.32
C MET A 1 -25.71 -20.82 -7.62
N ALA A 2 -24.55 -20.32 -7.20
CA ALA A 2 -23.28 -21.01 -7.44
C ALA A 2 -23.20 -22.29 -6.58
N ARG A 3 -22.67 -23.38 -7.15
CA ARG A 3 -22.56 -24.69 -6.49
C ARG A 3 -21.56 -24.59 -5.32
N PRO A 4 -21.94 -24.97 -4.07
CA PRO A 4 -21.10 -24.79 -2.88
C PRO A 4 -19.76 -25.55 -2.91
N GLU A 5 -19.64 -26.60 -3.74
CA GLU A 5 -18.43 -27.40 -3.86
C GLU A 5 -17.25 -26.66 -4.53
N LEU A 6 -17.51 -25.58 -5.28
CA LEU A 6 -16.45 -24.77 -5.92
C LEU A 6 -15.74 -23.82 -4.96
N VAL A 7 -16.31 -23.55 -3.78
CA VAL A 7 -15.68 -22.69 -2.75
C VAL A 7 -14.60 -23.43 -1.98
N LYS A 8 -14.65 -24.77 -1.96
CA LYS A 8 -13.74 -25.61 -1.16
C LYS A 8 -12.35 -25.79 -1.79
N ASN A 9 -12.22 -25.52 -3.09
CA ASN A 9 -10.99 -25.77 -3.87
C ASN A 9 -10.32 -24.49 -4.38
N ILE A 10 -10.63 -23.33 -3.79
CA ILE A 10 -9.84 -22.12 -4.04
C ILE A 10 -8.47 -22.41 -3.40
N PRO A 11 -7.37 -22.48 -4.19
CA PRO A 11 -6.03 -22.56 -3.62
C PRO A 11 -5.94 -21.43 -2.61
N ARG A 12 -5.60 -21.73 -1.35
CA ARG A 12 -5.33 -20.68 -0.37
C ARG A 12 -4.18 -19.87 -0.94
N GLU A 13 -4.56 -18.78 -1.61
CA GLU A 13 -3.69 -17.82 -2.28
C GLU A 13 -2.46 -17.68 -1.41
N GLU A 14 -1.30 -18.03 -1.94
CA GLU A 14 -0.01 -18.00 -1.26
C GLU A 14 0.00 -16.73 -0.40
N ARG A 15 -0.19 -16.91 0.90
CA ARG A 15 -0.50 -15.80 1.78
C ARG A 15 0.77 -14.99 1.84
N LEU A 16 0.83 -13.92 1.04
CA LEU A 16 1.98 -13.03 1.00
C LEU A 16 2.38 -12.75 2.45
N PRO A 17 3.69 -12.87 2.78
CA PRO A 17 4.14 -12.73 4.14
C PRO A 17 3.57 -11.44 4.71
N ARG A 18 2.96 -11.53 5.90
CA ARG A 18 2.35 -10.36 6.52
C ARG A 18 3.44 -9.29 6.68
N LEU A 19 3.09 -8.07 6.32
CA LEU A 19 3.95 -6.93 6.57
C LEU A 19 4.18 -6.81 8.08
N THR A 20 5.38 -6.40 8.48
CA THR A 20 5.64 -6.00 9.86
C THR A 20 4.72 -4.84 10.25
N PRO A 21 4.31 -4.70 11.52
CA PRO A 21 3.48 -3.58 11.96
C PRO A 21 4.02 -2.20 11.57
N GLU A 22 5.35 -2.01 11.60
CA GLU A 22 6.01 -0.79 11.17
C GLU A 22 5.79 -0.51 9.68
N ASN A 23 6.14 -1.46 8.80
CA ASN A 23 5.89 -1.34 7.36
C ASN A 23 4.40 -1.10 7.03
N GLU A 24 3.46 -1.69 7.78
CA GLU A 24 2.03 -1.39 7.61
C GLU A 24 1.70 0.07 7.92
N VAL A 25 2.24 0.62 9.01
CA VAL A 25 2.05 2.02 9.40
C VAL A 25 2.65 2.95 8.33
N ILE A 26 3.90 2.70 7.92
CA ILE A 26 4.57 3.50 6.87
C ILE A 26 3.73 3.52 5.59
N LEU A 27 3.23 2.37 5.13
CA LEU A 27 2.43 2.28 3.92
C LEU A 27 1.06 2.99 4.06
N LYS A 28 0.40 2.87 5.20
CA LYS A 28 -0.87 3.57 5.47
C LYS A 28 -0.67 5.09 5.46
N THR A 29 0.37 5.58 6.13
CA THR A 29 0.71 7.02 6.15
C THR A 29 1.10 7.52 4.76
N THR A 30 1.91 6.76 4.01
CA THR A 30 2.26 7.06 2.62
C THR A 30 1.01 7.21 1.76
N LYS A 31 0.09 6.25 1.85
CA LYS A 31 -1.18 6.26 1.13
C LYS A 31 -2.00 7.52 1.45
N GLU A 32 -2.15 7.88 2.72
CA GLU A 32 -2.95 9.05 3.13
C GLU A 32 -2.39 10.37 2.60
N ILE A 33 -1.07 10.57 2.65
CA ILE A 33 -0.41 11.77 2.11
C ILE A 33 -0.59 11.85 0.59
N VAL A 34 -0.37 10.74 -0.13
CA VAL A 34 -0.49 10.74 -1.59
C VAL A 34 -1.93 10.95 -2.04
N VAL A 35 -2.91 10.34 -1.35
CA VAL A 35 -4.34 10.62 -1.60
C VAL A 35 -4.65 12.09 -1.39
N LYS A 36 -4.11 12.73 -0.34
CA LYS A 36 -4.27 14.17 -0.12
C LYS A 36 -3.65 15.00 -1.25
N PHE A 37 -2.49 14.62 -1.77
CA PHE A 37 -1.89 15.29 -2.92
C PHE A 37 -2.76 15.19 -4.17
N ILE A 38 -3.40 14.03 -4.42
CA ILE A 38 -4.34 13.87 -5.53
C ILE A 38 -5.56 14.77 -5.35
N GLU A 39 -6.18 14.77 -4.15
CA GLU A 39 -7.33 15.63 -3.83
C GLU A 39 -7.01 17.13 -4.00
N MET A 40 -5.78 17.54 -3.74
CA MET A 40 -5.31 18.93 -3.90
C MET A 40 -4.81 19.24 -5.33
N GLY A 41 -4.89 18.29 -6.27
CA GLY A 41 -4.39 18.46 -7.64
C GLY A 41 -2.85 18.56 -7.75
N ARG A 42 -2.13 18.03 -6.76
CA ARG A 42 -0.65 18.02 -6.66
C ARG A 42 -0.02 16.70 -7.12
N CYS A 43 -0.82 15.68 -7.40
CA CYS A 43 -0.37 14.39 -7.95
C CYS A 43 -1.37 13.91 -9.02
N SER A 44 -0.86 13.42 -10.14
CA SER A 44 -1.64 12.85 -11.25
C SER A 44 -1.39 11.34 -11.37
N PRO A 45 -2.23 10.58 -12.10
CA PRO A 45 -1.97 9.15 -12.34
C PRO A 45 -0.61 8.88 -12.99
N ALA A 46 -0.14 9.78 -13.86
CA ALA A 46 1.15 9.65 -14.54
C ALA A 46 2.35 9.88 -13.59
N SER A 47 2.19 10.69 -12.54
CA SER A 47 3.23 10.98 -11.55
C SER A 47 3.11 10.13 -10.27
N PHE A 48 2.05 9.34 -10.14
CA PHE A 48 1.73 8.60 -8.92
C PHE A 48 2.87 7.68 -8.45
N ASP A 49 3.45 6.88 -9.36
CA ASP A 49 4.50 5.91 -8.98
C ASP A 49 5.72 6.60 -8.37
N GLU A 50 6.18 7.68 -9.00
CA GLU A 50 7.31 8.47 -8.51
C GLU A 50 6.99 9.14 -7.17
N VAL A 51 5.85 9.86 -7.10
CA VAL A 51 5.43 10.59 -5.90
C VAL A 51 5.23 9.64 -4.72
N PHE A 52 4.60 8.49 -4.93
CA PHE A 52 4.37 7.49 -3.89
C PHE A 52 5.70 6.95 -3.35
N LYS A 53 6.65 6.60 -4.22
CA LYS A 53 7.99 6.13 -3.82
C LYS A 53 8.77 7.21 -3.07
N GLN A 54 8.67 8.47 -3.48
CA GLN A 54 9.31 9.59 -2.78
C GLN A 54 8.76 9.76 -1.37
N VAL A 55 7.43 9.85 -1.22
CA VAL A 55 6.78 9.98 0.09
C VAL A 55 7.10 8.77 0.99
N PHE A 56 7.05 7.56 0.45
CA PHE A 56 7.40 6.34 1.19
C PHE A 56 8.83 6.39 1.74
N LYS A 57 9.81 6.75 0.89
CA LYS A 57 11.22 6.86 1.30
C LYS A 57 11.40 7.91 2.39
N THR A 58 10.75 9.07 2.27
CA THR A 58 10.81 10.13 3.27
C THR A 58 10.28 9.67 4.62
N ILE A 59 9.12 9.01 4.66
CA ILE A 59 8.53 8.51 5.91
C ILE A 59 9.40 7.40 6.50
N LYS A 60 9.81 6.43 5.66
CA LYS A 60 10.66 5.31 6.10
C LYS A 60 11.99 5.82 6.68
N GLY A 61 12.64 6.78 6.02
CA GLY A 61 13.86 7.40 6.53
C GLY A 61 13.67 8.22 7.80
N THR A 62 12.46 8.69 8.08
CA THR A 62 12.17 9.41 9.35
C THR A 62 12.04 8.45 10.53
N VAL A 63 11.59 7.21 10.31
CA VAL A 63 11.38 6.21 11.38
C VAL A 63 12.57 5.26 11.55
N SER A 64 13.30 5.01 10.47
CA SER A 64 14.59 4.35 10.51
C SER A 64 15.63 5.41 10.88
N SER A 65 15.91 5.59 12.17
CA SER A 65 16.99 6.48 12.62
C SER A 65 18.33 6.06 12.01
N GLU A 66 18.72 6.70 10.91
CA GLU A 66 20.10 6.87 10.46
C GLU A 66 20.46 8.36 10.52
#